data_AF-A0A832YYE0-F1
#
_entry.id   AF-A0A832YYE0-F1
#
_cell.length_a   1.000
_cell.length_b   1.000
_cell.length_c   1.000
_cell.angle_alpha   90.00
_cell.angle_beta   90.00
_cell.angle_gamma   90.00
#
_symmetry.space_group_name_H-M   'P 1'
#
loop_
_entity.id
_entity.type
_entity.pdbx_description
1 polymer ?
#
loop_
_entity_poly.entity_id
_entity_poly.type
_entity_poly.pdbx_seq_one_letter_code
_entity_poly.pdbx_strand_id
1 'polypeptide(L)'
;MALKPDTIEERVLSGIKSIEEELGVADVIALVDGRPSCPQCLRIEVSDVDSFLRILYVLAKQGIATGAIPIIVLKRKTTSSVSFYIVSPADQLIVSLEHEIRY
;
A
#
# COMPACT_ATOMS: atom_id res chain seq x y z
N MET A 1 13.22 17.59 22.51
CA MET A 1 12.50 16.31 22.35
C MET A 1 11.17 16.60 21.68
N ALA A 2 11.05 16.31 20.39
CA ALA A 2 9.83 16.35 19.57
C ALA A 2 10.27 15.83 18.18
N LEU A 3 9.59 14.94 17.46
CA LEU A 3 8.30 14.28 17.59
C LEU A 3 8.55 12.76 17.45
N LYS A 4 7.73 11.88 18.04
CA LYS A 4 7.68 10.48 17.63
C LYS A 4 6.57 10.34 16.59
N PRO A 5 6.88 10.11 15.31
CA PRO A 5 5.92 9.55 14.41
C PRO A 5 6.20 8.04 14.34
N ASP A 6 5.79 7.25 15.33
CA ASP A 6 5.48 5.83 15.04
C ASP A 6 4.21 5.80 14.17
N THR A 7 4.27 6.47 13.02
CA THR A 7 3.15 6.75 12.16
C THR A 7 2.91 5.53 11.31
N ILE A 8 1.63 5.25 11.04
CA ILE A 8 1.21 4.21 10.12
C ILE A 8 1.95 4.29 8.77
N GLU A 9 2.32 5.50 8.36
CA GLU A 9 3.13 5.77 7.17
C GLU A 9 4.53 5.14 7.25
N GLU A 10 5.25 5.34 8.34
CA GLU A 10 6.57 4.71 8.53
C GLU A 10 6.47 3.18 8.55
N ARG A 11 5.43 2.63 9.18
CA ARG A 11 5.18 1.18 9.19
C ARG A 11 4.93 0.64 7.77
N VAL A 12 4.11 1.33 6.97
CA VAL A 12 3.83 0.92 5.59
C VAL A 12 5.10 1.05 4.73
N LEU A 13 5.84 2.15 4.84
CA LEU A 13 7.08 2.37 4.10
C LEU A 13 8.16 1.34 4.45
N SER A 14 8.35 1.06 5.74
CA SER A 14 9.27 0.01 6.20
C SER A 14 8.82 -1.35 5.69
N GLY A 15 7.52 -1.64 5.73
CA GLY A 15 6.96 -2.89 5.22
C GLY A 15 7.18 -3.07 3.72
N ILE A 16 7.01 -2.02 2.92
CA ILE A 16 7.30 -2.05 1.47
C ILE A 16 8.77 -2.42 1.25
N LYS A 17 9.70 -1.76 1.94
CA LYS A 17 11.13 -2.08 1.83
C LYS A 17 11.45 -3.52 2.21
N SER A 18 10.87 -4.01 3.32
CA SER A 18 11.04 -5.41 3.73
C SER A 18 10.51 -6.39 2.69
N ILE A 19 9.38 -6.09 2.04
CA ILE A 19 8.84 -6.92 0.94
C ILE A 19 9.82 -6.97 -0.24
N GLU A 20 10.38 -5.82 -0.64
CA GLU A 20 11.36 -5.73 -1.73
C GLU A 20 12.65 -6.50 -1.41
N GLU A 21 13.17 -6.36 -0.20
CA GLU A 21 14.33 -7.10 0.31
C GLU A 21 14.07 -8.62 0.32
N GLU A 22 12.93 -9.07 0.83
CA GLU A 22 12.56 -10.49 0.89
C GLU A 22 12.39 -11.11 -0.50
N LEU A 23 11.87 -10.34 -1.47
CA LEU A 23 11.70 -10.79 -2.85
C LEU A 23 12.99 -10.68 -3.67
N GLY A 24 14.04 -10.03 -3.13
CA GLY A 24 15.33 -9.86 -3.80
C GLY A 24 15.24 -8.94 -5.02
N VAL A 25 14.30 -8.01 -5.03
CA VAL A 25 14.02 -7.10 -6.16
C VAL A 25 13.82 -5.68 -5.63
N ALA A 26 14.32 -4.70 -6.38
CA ALA A 26 14.14 -3.28 -6.05
C ALA A 26 13.08 -2.65 -6.97
N ASP A 27 12.42 -1.61 -6.47
CA ASP A 27 11.50 -0.75 -7.23
C ASP A 27 10.31 -1.50 -7.85
N VAL A 28 9.88 -2.61 -7.23
CA VAL A 28 8.69 -3.37 -7.68
C VAL A 28 7.39 -2.81 -7.12
N ILE A 29 7.47 -1.98 -6.08
CA ILE A 29 6.33 -1.28 -5.50
C ILE A 29 6.55 0.23 -5.64
N ALA A 30 5.68 0.90 -6.39
CA ALA A 30 5.72 2.34 -6.55
C ALA A 30 4.72 3.01 -5.61
N LEU A 31 5.20 3.90 -4.73
CA LEU A 31 4.36 4.73 -3.88
C LEU A 31 4.07 6.07 -4.56
N VAL A 32 2.80 6.39 -4.76
CA VAL A 32 2.37 7.61 -5.48
C VAL A 32 1.31 8.35 -4.69
N ASP A 33 1.41 9.67 -4.58
CA ASP A 33 0.32 10.47 -3.99
C ASP A 33 -0.90 10.48 -4.91
N GLY A 34 -2.07 10.08 -4.40
CA GLY A 34 -3.28 10.03 -5.19
C GLY A 34 -4.45 9.31 -4.55
N ARG A 35 -5.49 9.10 -5.35
CA ARG A 35 -6.68 8.34 -4.96
C ARG A 35 -7.06 7.40 -6.10
N PRO A 36 -7.42 6.15 -5.82
CA PRO A 36 -7.80 5.22 -6.89
C PRO A 36 -9.08 5.70 -7.59
N SER A 37 -9.09 5.61 -8.92
CA SER A 37 -10.27 5.84 -9.76
C SER A 37 -10.58 4.55 -10.53
N CYS A 38 -11.44 3.72 -9.94
CA CYS A 38 -11.94 2.52 -10.60
C CYS A 38 -13.36 2.21 -10.07
N PRO A 39 -14.42 2.56 -10.81
CA PRO A 39 -15.78 2.32 -10.38
C PRO A 39 -16.16 0.84 -10.31
N GLN A 40 -15.61 0.01 -11.20
CA GLN A 40 -15.94 -1.41 -11.33
C GLN A 40 -15.04 -2.33 -10.49
N CYS A 41 -14.01 -1.79 -9.83
CA CYS A 41 -13.10 -2.61 -9.05
C CYS A 41 -13.75 -3.10 -7.75
N LEU A 42 -13.47 -4.36 -7.40
CA LEU A 42 -13.72 -4.89 -6.07
C LEU A 42 -12.91 -4.08 -5.06
N ARG A 43 -13.54 -3.72 -3.93
CA ARG A 43 -12.90 -2.99 -2.84
C ARG A 43 -12.82 -3.87 -1.60
N ILE A 44 -11.61 -4.03 -1.09
CA ILE A 44 -11.33 -4.69 0.18
C ILE A 44 -10.78 -3.63 1.12
N GLU A 45 -11.40 -3.50 2.29
CA GLU A 45 -10.91 -2.64 3.36
C GLU A 45 -10.21 -3.52 4.40
N VAL A 46 -9.03 -3.11 4.83
CA VAL A 46 -8.26 -3.78 5.88
C VAL A 46 -8.10 -2.85 7.08
N SER A 47 -8.20 -3.44 8.27
CA SER A 47 -8.18 -2.72 9.55
C SER A 47 -6.78 -2.38 10.06
N ASP A 48 -5.74 -3.01 9.52
CA ASP A 48 -4.39 -2.94 10.06
C ASP A 48 -3.31 -3.05 8.98
N VAL A 49 -2.12 -2.56 9.33
CA VAL A 49 -0.95 -2.52 8.43
C VAL A 49 -0.47 -3.91 8.04
N ASP A 50 -0.53 -4.89 8.95
CA ASP A 50 0.06 -6.20 8.71
C ASP A 50 -0.77 -6.97 7.67
N SER A 51 -2.10 -6.87 7.74
CA SER A 51 -3.03 -7.36 6.72
C SER A 51 -2.79 -6.67 5.36
N PHE A 52 -2.61 -5.36 5.35
CA PHE A 52 -2.30 -4.59 4.14
C PHE A 52 -1.00 -5.08 3.47
N LEU A 53 0.08 -5.20 4.25
CA LEU A 53 1.40 -5.62 3.77
C LEU A 53 1.39 -7.07 3.29
N ARG A 54 0.66 -7.97 3.95
CA ARG A 54 0.50 -9.36 3.48
C ARG A 54 -0.13 -9.44 2.10
N ILE A 55 -1.16 -8.64 1.85
CA ILE A 55 -1.81 -8.59 0.52
C ILE A 55 -0.84 -7.99 -0.50
N LEU A 56 -0.14 -6.91 -0.14
CA LEU A 56 0.87 -6.31 -1.01
C LEU A 56 1.97 -7.29 -1.40
N TYR A 57 2.47 -8.08 -0.46
CA TYR A 57 3.47 -9.12 -0.70
C TYR A 57 2.99 -10.15 -1.73
N VAL A 58 1.76 -10.65 -1.57
CA VAL A 58 1.17 -11.62 -2.51
C VAL A 58 1.06 -11.03 -3.91
N LEU A 59 0.56 -9.80 -4.02
CA LEU A 59 0.41 -9.11 -5.30
C LEU A 59 1.77 -8.78 -5.94
N ALA A 60 2.76 -8.36 -5.16
CA ALA A 60 4.12 -8.12 -5.66
C ALA A 60 4.75 -9.40 -6.20
N LYS A 61 4.63 -10.52 -5.46
CA LYS A 61 5.11 -11.83 -5.90
C LYS A 61 4.44 -12.29 -7.19
N GLN A 62 3.13 -12.08 -7.31
CA GLN A 62 2.39 -12.39 -8.54
C GLN A 62 2.82 -11.47 -9.70
N GLY A 63 2.95 -10.17 -9.46
CA GLY A 63 3.40 -9.20 -10.45
C GLY A 63 4.78 -9.54 -11.01
N ILE A 64 5.72 -9.97 -10.17
CA ILE A 64 7.04 -10.45 -10.63
C ILE A 64 6.88 -11.67 -11.53
N ALA A 65 6.06 -12.64 -11.13
CA ALA A 65 5.85 -13.87 -11.89
C ALA A 65 5.17 -13.63 -13.26
N THR A 66 4.34 -12.59 -13.39
CA THR A 66 3.59 -12.28 -14.61
C THR A 66 4.18 -11.12 -15.43
N GLY A 67 5.21 -10.43 -14.90
CA GLY A 67 5.74 -9.20 -15.49
C GLY A 67 4.84 -7.97 -15.29
N ALA A 68 3.79 -8.07 -14.48
CA ALA A 68 2.86 -6.99 -14.17
C ALA A 68 3.38 -6.08 -13.02
N ILE A 69 4.60 -5.57 -13.18
CA ILE A 69 5.26 -4.63 -12.26
C ILE A 69 5.45 -3.25 -12.92
N PRO A 70 5.56 -2.16 -12.13
CA PRO A 70 5.47 -2.10 -10.67
C PRO A 70 4.02 -2.19 -10.16
N ILE A 71 3.85 -2.73 -8.94
CA ILE A 71 2.59 -2.63 -8.20
C ILE A 71 2.44 -1.20 -7.67
N ILE A 72 1.31 -0.57 -7.94
CA ILE A 72 1.07 0.82 -7.53
C ILE A 72 0.38 0.85 -6.16
N VAL A 73 1.01 1.51 -5.20
CA VAL A 73 0.42 1.88 -3.92
C VAL A 73 0.16 3.38 -3.92
N LEU A 74 -1.11 3.77 -3.84
CA LEU A 74 -1.49 5.17 -3.72
C LEU A 74 -1.55 5.58 -2.26
N LYS A 75 -1.04 6.76 -1.95
CA LYS A 75 -1.12 7.39 -0.64
C LYS A 75 -2.00 8.62 -0.72
N ARG A 76 -2.90 8.77 0.24
CA ARG A 76 -3.70 9.99 0.42
C ARG A 76 -3.59 10.47 1.85
N LYS A 77 -3.16 11.71 2.03
CA LYS A 77 -3.12 12.37 3.34
C LYS A 77 -4.10 13.52 3.35
N THR A 78 -5.01 13.53 4.31
CA THR A 78 -5.89 14.66 4.61
C THR A 78 -5.51 15.25 5.97
N THR A 79 -6.21 16.31 6.38
CA THR A 79 -6.06 16.90 7.72
C THR A 79 -6.49 15.95 8.84
N SER A 80 -7.34 14.96 8.54
CA SER A 80 -7.96 14.07 9.53
C SER A 80 -7.57 12.60 9.37
N SER A 81 -6.92 12.22 8.27
CA SER A 81 -6.66 10.81 7.96
C SER A 81 -5.43 10.61 7.08
N VAL A 82 -4.83 9.43 7.16
CA VAL A 82 -3.93 8.89 6.16
C VAL A 82 -4.54 7.61 5.61
N SER A 83 -4.59 7.49 4.29
CA SER A 83 -5.05 6.29 3.59
C SER A 83 -4.00 5.77 2.62
N PHE A 84 -3.92 4.45 2.51
CA PHE A 84 -3.13 3.73 1.51
C PHE A 84 -4.02 2.84 0.67
N TYR A 85 -3.72 2.74 -0.63
CA TYR A 85 -4.49 1.94 -1.57
C TYR A 85 -3.56 1.10 -2.44
N ILE A 86 -3.67 -0.22 -2.42
CA ILE A 86 -3.04 -1.07 -3.43
C ILE A 86 -4.00 -1.15 -4.61
N VAL A 87 -3.53 -0.83 -5.80
CA VAL A 87 -4.34 -0.90 -7.02
C VAL A 87 -3.78 -2.01 -7.91
N SER A 88 -4.59 -3.04 -8.14
CA SER A 88 -4.34 -4.03 -9.20
C SER A 88 -5.37 -3.84 -10.32
N PRO A 89 -5.01 -3.15 -11.42
CA PRO A 89 -5.90 -3.00 -12.57
C PRO A 89 -6.20 -4.34 -13.25
N ALA A 90 -5.22 -5.26 -13.26
CA ALA A 90 -5.36 -6.59 -13.87
C ALA A 90 -6.44 -7.41 -13.16
N ASP A 91 -6.47 -7.36 -11.83
CA ASP A 91 -7.45 -8.10 -11.01
C ASP A 91 -8.71 -7.28 -10.70
N GLN A 92 -8.81 -6.05 -11.22
CA GLN A 92 -9.86 -5.08 -10.88
C GLN A 92 -10.06 -4.97 -9.36
N LEU A 93 -8.96 -4.83 -8.61
CA LEU A 93 -8.96 -4.86 -7.15
C LEU A 93 -8.35 -3.58 -6.57
N ILE A 94 -9.00 -3.04 -5.54
CA ILE A 94 -8.48 -1.99 -4.68
C ILE A 94 -8.48 -2.50 -3.23
N VAL A 95 -7.32 -2.48 -2.60
CA VAL A 95 -7.18 -2.78 -1.17
C VAL A 95 -6.89 -1.49 -0.43
N SER A 96 -7.69 -1.15 0.58
CA SER A 96 -7.64 0.15 1.26
C SER A 96 -7.30 -0.03 2.74
N LEU A 97 -6.35 0.77 3.23
CA LEU A 97 -6.03 0.92 4.64
C LEU A 97 -6.26 2.39 5.01
N GLU A 98 -7.17 2.68 5.94
CA GLU A 98 -7.46 4.04 6.40
C GLU A 98 -7.17 4.18 7.90
N HIS A 99 -6.58 5.31 8.27
CA HIS A 99 -6.23 5.61 9.66
C HIS A 99 -6.51 7.05 10.01
N GLU A 100 -7.25 7.26 11.10
CA GLU A 100 -7.55 8.59 11.64
C GLU A 100 -6.31 9.19 12.30
N ILE A 101 -6.04 10.46 12.02
CA ILE A 101 -5.00 11.23 12.71
C ILE A 101 -5.64 11.81 13.99
N ARG A 102 -5.35 11.20 15.15
CA ARG A 102 -5.76 11.73 16.45
C ARG A 102 -4.67 12.65 17.01
N TYR A 103 -5.02 13.91 17.25
CA TYR A 103 -4.17 14.92 17.88
C TYR A 103 -4.25 14.84 19.41
#